data_AF-K6W421-F1
#
_entry.id   AF-K6W421-F1
#
_cell.length_a   1.000
_cell.length_b   1.000
_cell.length_c   1.000
_cell.angle_alpha   90.00
_cell.angle_beta   90.00
_cell.angle_gamma   90.00
#
_symmetry.space_group_name_H-M   'P 1'
#
loop_
_entity.id
_entity.type
_entity.pdbx_description
1 polymer ?
#
loop_
_entity_poly.entity_id
_entity_poly.type
_entity_poly.pdbx_seq_one_letter_code
_entity_poly.pdbx_strand_id
1 'polypeptide(L)'
;MAEKTFHVEVVAADEELYSGMATFVIAQTTVGELGVLANHEPLLGQLVPGGFVVIVAEDGTRRSAAVQGGFLSVTGESVTVLAEAAQWAEGIDPTAEKAAMEVADPGSDEYNRAHSRLVAAEHAGK
;
A
#
# COMPACT_ATOMS: atom_id res chain seq x y z
N MET A 1 10.75 7.01 23.29
CA MET A 1 11.71 6.04 22.75
C MET A 1 11.95 6.46 21.31
N ALA A 2 13.20 6.56 20.84
CA ALA A 2 13.45 6.91 19.44
C ALA A 2 12.85 5.79 18.57
N GLU A 3 11.84 6.12 17.76
CA GLU A 3 11.31 5.17 16.80
C GLU A 3 12.43 4.84 15.81
N LYS A 4 12.79 3.57 15.70
CA LYS A 4 13.79 3.14 14.72
C LYS A 4 13.14 3.24 13.34
N THR A 5 13.80 3.95 12.43
CA THR A 5 13.36 4.10 11.05
C THR A 5 14.04 3.06 10.15
N PHE A 6 13.44 2.78 9.02
CA PHE A 6 13.98 1.96 7.95
C PHE A 6 13.64 2.59 6.59
N HIS A 7 14.41 2.25 5.56
CA HIS A 7 14.19 2.79 4.22
C HIS A 7 13.01 2.09 3.55
N VAL A 8 12.11 2.85 2.94
CA VAL A 8 10.93 2.35 2.25
C VAL A 8 10.89 2.89 0.84
N GLU A 9 10.63 1.99 -0.10
CA GLU A 9 10.45 2.29 -1.52
C GLU A 9 9.11 1.76 -1.99
N VAL A 10 8.35 2.58 -2.72
CA VAL A 10 7.16 2.15 -3.45
C VAL A 10 7.37 2.45 -4.91
N VAL A 11 7.48 1.39 -5.70
CA VAL A 11 7.77 1.42 -7.12
C VAL A 11 6.62 0.75 -7.86
N ALA A 12 6.00 1.47 -8.79
CA ALA A 12 5.09 0.91 -9.78
C ALA A 12 5.85 0.61 -11.07
N ALA A 13 5.24 -0.14 -12.01
CA ALA A 13 5.86 -0.43 -13.30
C ALA A 13 6.27 0.84 -14.08
N ASP A 14 5.54 1.94 -13.87
CA ASP A 14 5.66 3.17 -14.66
C ASP A 14 6.52 4.25 -13.97
N GLU A 15 6.56 4.26 -12.63
CA GLU A 15 7.23 5.31 -11.84
C GLU A 15 7.54 4.88 -10.40
N GLU A 16 8.46 5.60 -9.77
CA GLU A 16 8.69 5.53 -8.32
C GLU A 16 7.74 6.52 -7.61
N LEU A 17 6.87 6.00 -6.73
CA LEU A 17 5.89 6.80 -6.00
C LEU A 17 6.44 7.35 -4.69
N TYR A 18 7.34 6.61 -4.05
CA TYR A 18 7.88 6.93 -2.74
C TYR A 18 9.29 6.37 -2.58
N SER A 19 10.19 7.17 -2.01
CA SER A 19 11.47 6.72 -1.47
C SER A 19 11.83 7.57 -0.26
N GLY A 20 12.01 6.95 0.89
CA GLY A 20 12.30 7.69 2.12
C GLY A 20 12.28 6.84 3.39
N MET A 21 12.50 7.49 4.53
CA MET A 21 12.53 6.83 5.83
C MET A 21 11.12 6.72 6.42
N ALA A 22 10.79 5.54 6.92
CA ALA A 22 9.53 5.25 7.60
C ALA A 22 9.75 4.58 8.95
N THR A 23 8.79 4.71 9.86
CA THR A 23 8.77 4.00 11.14
C THR A 23 7.89 2.75 11.09
N PHE A 24 6.93 2.72 10.16
CA PHE A 24 5.98 1.62 10.02
C PHE A 24 5.41 1.53 8.61
N VAL A 25 5.19 0.30 8.13
CA VAL A 25 4.50 0.01 6.87
C VAL A 25 3.41 -1.02 7.10
N ILE A 26 2.24 -0.82 6.50
CA ILE A 26 1.18 -1.83 6.41
C ILE A 26 1.02 -2.18 4.93
N ALA A 27 0.98 -3.46 4.60
CA ALA A 27 0.70 -3.93 3.25
C ALA A 27 -0.35 -5.04 3.27
N GLN A 28 -1.30 -4.98 2.35
CA GLN A 28 -2.29 -6.03 2.17
C GLN A 28 -1.75 -7.11 1.22
N THR A 29 -1.53 -8.30 1.76
CA THR A 29 -1.02 -9.47 1.03
C THR A 29 -2.12 -10.49 0.77
N THR A 30 -1.85 -11.49 -0.07
CA THR A 30 -2.79 -12.60 -0.33
C THR A 30 -3.12 -13.45 0.89
N VAL A 31 -2.30 -13.38 1.95
CA VAL A 31 -2.48 -14.13 3.21
C VAL A 31 -3.13 -13.26 4.30
N GLY A 32 -3.31 -11.96 4.04
CA GLY A 32 -3.87 -11.00 5.00
C GLY A 32 -3.05 -9.71 5.07
N GLU A 33 -3.32 -8.90 6.09
CA GLU A 33 -2.59 -7.66 6.35
C GLU A 33 -1.29 -7.93 7.11
N LEU A 34 -0.20 -7.34 6.63
CA LEU A 34 1.12 -7.43 7.23
C LEU A 34 1.57 -6.04 7.70
N GLY A 35 1.93 -5.93 8.98
CA GLY A 35 2.59 -4.75 9.54
C GLY A 35 4.10 -4.97 9.68
N VAL A 36 4.90 -4.06 9.15
CA VAL A 36 6.37 -4.12 9.15
C VAL A 36 6.94 -2.98 9.99
N LEU A 37 7.77 -3.34 10.96
CA LEU A 37 8.54 -2.44 11.82
C LEU A 37 10.03 -2.57 11.50
N ALA A 38 10.84 -1.66 12.05
CA ALA A 38 12.30 -1.75 11.93
C ALA A 38 12.85 -3.10 12.43
N ASN A 39 13.79 -3.68 11.68
CA ASN A 39 14.42 -4.99 11.95
C ASN A 39 13.45 -6.19 11.86
N HIS A 40 12.39 -6.07 11.05
CA HIS A 40 11.54 -7.22 10.74
C HIS A 40 12.35 -8.32 10.04
N GLU A 41 11.97 -9.58 10.24
CA GLU A 41 12.58 -10.72 9.57
C GLU A 41 12.41 -10.59 8.04
N PRO A 42 13.44 -10.90 7.23
CA PRO A 42 13.32 -10.85 5.79
C PRO A 42 12.14 -11.69 5.28
N LEU A 43 11.33 -11.09 4.42
CA LEU A 43 10.09 -11.67 3.91
C LEU A 43 9.88 -11.26 2.47
N LEU A 44 9.39 -12.19 1.64
CA LEU A 44 8.81 -11.86 0.34
C LEU A 44 7.32 -12.24 0.37
N GLY A 45 6.45 -11.26 0.15
CA GLY A 45 5.00 -11.43 0.11
C GLY A 45 4.43 -11.02 -1.24
N GLN A 46 3.31 -11.63 -1.63
CA GLN A 46 2.54 -11.20 -2.79
C GLN A 46 1.43 -10.25 -2.34
N LEU A 47 1.33 -9.08 -2.98
CA LEU A 47 0.28 -8.11 -2.73
C LEU A 47 -1.03 -8.59 -3.36
N VAL A 48 -2.13 -8.39 -2.66
CA VAL A 48 -3.44 -8.75 -3.21
C VAL A 48 -3.84 -7.75 -4.31
N PRO A 49 -4.38 -8.21 -5.45
CA PRO A 49 -5.03 -7.32 -6.41
C PRO A 49 -6.16 -6.55 -5.74
N GLY A 50 -6.24 -5.25 -5.98
CA GLY A 50 -7.21 -4.39 -5.30
C GLY A 50 -6.89 -4.11 -3.84
N GLY A 51 -5.64 -4.30 -3.41
CA GLY A 51 -5.20 -4.02 -2.05
C GLY A 51 -4.71 -2.59 -1.82
N PHE A 52 -4.08 -2.37 -0.67
CA PHE A 52 -3.51 -1.09 -0.29
C PHE A 52 -2.17 -1.25 0.44
N VAL A 53 -1.42 -0.15 0.51
CA VAL A 53 -0.22 0.01 1.32
C VAL A 53 -0.31 1.32 2.11
N VAL A 54 0.06 1.29 3.38
CA VAL A 54 0.19 2.48 4.23
C VAL A 54 1.64 2.61 4.66
N ILE A 55 2.15 3.84 4.61
CA ILE A 55 3.49 4.21 5.09
C ILE A 55 3.30 5.26 6.19
N VAL A 56 3.93 5.05 7.33
CA VAL A 56 4.10 6.07 8.36
C VAL A 56 5.54 6.56 8.25
N ALA A 57 5.71 7.75 7.69
CA ALA A 57 7.01 8.38 7.50
C ALA A 57 7.64 8.78 8.85
N GLU A 58 8.94 9.07 8.85
CA GLU A 58 9.69 9.44 10.07
C GLU A 58 9.18 10.70 10.79
N ASP A 59 8.51 11.59 10.06
CA ASP A 59 7.88 12.80 10.59
C ASP A 59 6.49 12.52 11.20
N GLY A 60 6.04 11.27 11.19
CA GLY A 60 4.72 10.82 11.62
C GLY A 60 3.64 10.97 10.54
N THR A 61 3.98 11.46 9.34
CA THR A 61 3.02 11.60 8.25
C THR A 61 2.58 10.22 7.76
N ARG A 62 1.28 9.97 7.83
CA ARG A 62 0.65 8.74 7.32
C ARG A 62 0.25 8.95 5.86
N ARG A 63 0.73 8.10 4.96
CA ARG A 63 0.38 8.11 3.54
C ARG A 63 -0.17 6.74 3.15
N SER A 64 -1.24 6.73 2.36
CA SER A 64 -1.92 5.51 1.93
C SER A 64 -1.95 5.47 0.41
N ALA A 65 -1.64 4.32 -0.18
CA ALA A 65 -1.66 4.08 -1.61
C ALA A 65 -2.52 2.86 -1.96
N ALA A 66 -3.35 3.01 -2.99
CA ALA A 66 -4.07 1.93 -3.65
C ALA A 66 -3.09 1.15 -4.52
N VAL A 67 -3.15 -0.19 -4.51
CA VAL A 67 -2.21 -1.05 -5.22
C VAL A 67 -2.93 -2.15 -6.01
N GLN A 68 -2.53 -2.38 -7.25
CA GLN A 68 -3.03 -3.46 -8.12
C GLN A 68 -2.10 -4.68 -8.08
N GLY A 69 -1.96 -5.31 -6.91
CA GLY A 69 -1.08 -6.47 -6.78
C GLY A 69 0.41 -6.14 -6.92
N GLY A 70 1.22 -7.17 -7.18
CA GLY A 70 2.68 -7.08 -7.15
C GLY A 70 3.30 -7.79 -5.94
N PHE A 71 4.41 -7.27 -5.43
CA PHE A 71 5.21 -7.92 -4.39
C PHE A 71 5.65 -6.94 -3.29
N LEU A 72 5.74 -7.45 -2.08
CA LEU A 72 6.37 -6.82 -0.93
C LEU A 72 7.68 -7.56 -0.64
N SER A 73 8.80 -6.86 -0.70
CA SER A 73 10.10 -7.36 -0.26
C SER A 73 10.51 -6.64 1.00
N VAL A 74 10.65 -7.38 2.10
CA VAL A 74 11.20 -6.90 3.36
C VAL A 74 12.59 -7.48 3.50
N THR A 75 13.56 -6.61 3.69
CA THR A 75 14.92 -6.97 4.11
C THR A 75 15.11 -6.49 5.55
N GLY A 76 16.22 -6.89 6.19
CA GLY A 76 16.51 -6.42 7.55
C GLY A 76 16.69 -4.90 7.66
N GLU A 77 16.94 -4.21 6.54
CA GLU A 77 17.31 -2.79 6.50
C GLU A 77 16.30 -1.93 5.71
N SER A 78 15.53 -2.54 4.80
CA SER A 78 14.64 -1.82 3.88
C SER A 78 13.36 -2.61 3.56
N VAL A 79 12.33 -1.88 3.12
CA VAL A 79 11.10 -2.46 2.58
C VAL A 79 10.85 -1.89 1.20
N THR A 80 10.71 -2.76 0.21
CA THR A 80 10.41 -2.38 -1.17
C THR A 80 9.06 -2.96 -1.56
N VAL A 81 8.15 -2.09 -1.99
CA VAL A 81 6.84 -2.42 -2.55
C VAL A 81 6.96 -2.30 -4.06
N LEU A 82 6.85 -3.42 -4.75
CA LEU A 82 6.90 -3.55 -6.21
C LEU A 82 5.47 -3.78 -6.72
N ALA A 83 4.77 -2.70 -7.03
CA ALA A 83 3.39 -2.75 -7.51
C ALA A 83 3.33 -2.84 -9.04
N GLU A 84 2.30 -3.50 -9.58
CA GLU A 84 2.01 -3.39 -11.02
C GLU A 84 1.51 -1.99 -11.35
N ALA A 85 0.54 -1.51 -10.57
CA ALA A 85 0.09 -0.12 -10.57
C ALA A 85 -0.18 0.33 -9.13
N ALA A 86 0.16 1.58 -8.83
CA ALA A 86 -0.11 2.19 -7.53
C ALA A 86 -0.56 3.65 -7.69
N GLN A 87 -1.39 4.13 -6.76
CA GLN A 87 -1.86 5.52 -6.74
C GLN A 87 -2.06 5.97 -5.29
N TRP A 88 -1.63 7.19 -4.96
CA TRP A 88 -1.90 7.78 -3.66
C TRP A 88 -3.40 7.97 -3.42
N ALA A 89 -3.82 7.75 -2.18
CA ALA A 89 -5.19 7.93 -1.73
C ALA A 89 -5.65 9.40 -1.68
N GLU A 90 -4.70 10.33 -1.72
CA GLU A 90 -4.97 11.76 -1.73
C GLU A 90 -5.80 12.14 -2.97
N GLY A 91 -7.00 12.67 -2.75
CA GLY A 91 -7.90 13.11 -3.84
C GLY A 91 -8.83 12.05 -4.42
N ILE A 92 -8.84 10.83 -3.85
CA ILE A 92 -9.83 9.79 -4.22
C ILE A 92 -11.19 10.12 -3.60
N ASP A 93 -12.26 10.07 -4.40
CA ASP A 93 -13.64 10.18 -3.91
C ASP A 93 -14.18 8.78 -3.53
N PRO A 94 -14.29 8.47 -2.22
CA PRO A 94 -14.74 7.15 -1.78
C PRO A 94 -16.18 6.84 -2.22
N THR A 95 -17.02 7.87 -2.44
CA THR A 95 -18.40 7.65 -2.87
C THR A 95 -18.45 7.19 -4.34
N ALA A 96 -17.64 7.81 -5.19
CA ALA A 96 -17.52 7.45 -6.60
C ALA A 96 -16.95 6.04 -6.77
N GLU A 97 -15.88 5.71 -6.03
CA GLU A 97 -15.26 4.38 -6.12
C GLU A 97 -16.18 3.27 -5.61
N LYS A 98 -16.97 3.54 -4.56
CA LYS A 98 -17.99 2.59 -4.09
C LYS A 98 -19.04 2.31 -5.16
N ALA A 99 -19.52 3.35 -5.85
CA ALA A 99 -20.49 3.18 -6.94
C ALA A 99 -19.89 2.41 -8.12
N ALA A 100 -18.62 2.67 -8.47
CA ALA A 100 -17.91 1.91 -9.50
C ALA A 100 -17.78 0.41 -9.14
N MET A 101 -17.46 0.12 -7.87
CA MET A 101 -17.34 -1.24 -7.36
C MET A 101 -18.69 -2.01 -7.39
N GLU A 102 -19.82 -1.34 -7.19
CA GLU A 102 -21.16 -1.95 -7.25
C GLU A 102 -21.60 -2.34 -8.68
N VAL A 103 -21.09 -1.64 -9.69
CA VAL A 103 -21.42 -1.89 -11.11
C VAL A 103 -20.48 -2.93 -11.73
N ALA A 104 -19.26 -3.05 -11.23
CA ALA A 104 -18.25 -3.97 -11.74
C ALA A 104 -18.49 -5.42 -11.27
N ASP A 105 -18.13 -6.38 -12.12
CA ASP A 105 -18.16 -7.79 -11.75
C ASP A 105 -17.13 -8.09 -10.65
N PRO A 106 -17.49 -8.79 -9.56
CA PRO A 106 -16.56 -9.11 -8.49
C PRO A 106 -15.32 -9.86 -9.00
N GLY A 107 -14.14 -9.34 -8.63
CA GLY A 107 -12.84 -9.91 -9.03
C GLY A 107 -12.35 -9.48 -10.41
N SER A 108 -13.12 -8.70 -11.17
CA SER A 108 -12.63 -8.04 -12.39
C SER A 108 -11.56 -6.98 -12.07
N ASP A 109 -10.73 -6.62 -13.05
CA ASP A 109 -9.72 -5.57 -12.86
C ASP A 109 -10.36 -4.20 -12.53
N GLU A 110 -11.55 -3.93 -13.05
CA GLU A 110 -12.30 -2.71 -12.73
C GLU A 110 -12.77 -2.71 -11.27
N TYR A 111 -13.29 -3.86 -10.80
CA TYR A 111 -13.63 -4.05 -9.39
C TYR A 111 -12.42 -3.88 -8.49
N ASN A 112 -11.29 -4.51 -8.82
CA ASN A 112 -10.06 -4.44 -8.01
C ASN A 112 -9.52 -3.01 -7.93
N ARG A 113 -9.52 -2.27 -9.04
CA ARG A 113 -9.15 -0.86 -9.05
C ARG A 113 -10.04 -0.02 -8.15
N ALA A 114 -11.36 -0.14 -8.27
CA ALA A 114 -12.29 0.59 -7.42
C ALA A 114 -12.13 0.22 -5.93
N HIS A 115 -11.97 -1.08 -5.64
CA HIS A 115 -11.80 -1.60 -4.30
C HIS A 115 -10.54 -1.05 -3.62
N SER A 116 -9.38 -1.15 -4.27
CA SER A 116 -8.11 -0.62 -3.71
C SER A 116 -8.18 0.87 -3.38
N ARG A 117 -8.79 1.68 -4.26
CA ARG A 117 -8.92 3.12 -4.11
C ARG A 117 -9.81 3.47 -2.92
N LEU A 118 -10.94 2.78 -2.79
CA LEU A 118 -11.84 2.92 -1.65
C LEU A 118 -11.12 2.60 -0.34
N VAL A 119 -10.49 1.42 -0.24
CA VAL A 119 -9.82 0.97 0.99
C VAL A 119 -8.61 1.85 1.33
N ALA A 120 -7.86 2.31 0.33
CA ALA A 120 -6.75 3.22 0.53
C ALA A 120 -7.22 4.59 1.05
N ALA A 121 -8.34 5.13 0.53
CA ALA A 121 -8.94 6.37 1.00
C ALA A 121 -9.40 6.26 2.47
N GLU A 122 -9.99 5.13 2.87
CA GLU A 122 -10.37 4.88 4.26
C GLU A 122 -9.16 4.85 5.21
N HIS A 123 -8.00 4.38 4.74
CA HIS A 123 -6.76 4.35 5.54
C HIS A 123 -6.02 5.68 5.59
N ALA A 124 -6.27 6.58 4.63
CA ALA A 124 -5.73 7.93 4.64
C ALA A 124 -6.45 8.85 5.65
N GLY A 125 -7.71 8.55 5.97
CA GLY A 125 -8.51 9.33 6.93
C GLY A 125 -8.36 8.97 8.41
N LYS A 126 -7.47 8.04 8.76
CA LYS A 126 -7.21 7.56 10.13
C LYS A 126 -5.89 8.08 10.66
#